data_AF-A0A538RBF1-F1
#
_entry.id   AF-A0A538RBF1-F1
#
_cell.length_a   1.000
_cell.length_b   1.000
_cell.length_c   1.000
_cell.angle_alpha   90.00
_cell.angle_beta   90.00
_cell.angle_gamma   90.00
#
_symmetry.space_group_name_H-M   'P 1'
#
loop_
_entity.id
_entity.type
_entity.pdbx_description
1 polymer ?
#
loop_
_entity_poly.entity_id
_entity_poly.type
_entity_poly.pdbx_seq_one_letter_code
_entity_poly.pdbx_strand_id
1 'polypeptide(L)'
;MRRSDIRLLALSVTALAVTFAPGPSSAFAQAWVNPKGELSLALRSDFQTSQGVYHEKLYTGVPVEAFNDALSVEYIPLDHLSLGATLNGNGIRYSGPANIPGSGVQLAHGPQDDGSFHWNVTDLEIDARYQAFDGAVTLTPVAHFRTPITGYEEKGYAAAGSHLMEGGAGLYLGRYGLGLA
;
A
#
# COMPACT_ATOMS: atom_id res chain seq x y z
N MET A 1 -58.62 -1.82 -9.99
CA MET A 1 -58.63 -1.92 -11.47
C MET A 1 -57.77 -0.77 -12.00
N ARG A 2 -56.74 -0.88 -12.86
CA ARG A 2 -56.15 -1.89 -13.74
C ARG A 2 -54.73 -1.38 -14.11
N ARG A 3 -53.76 -2.30 -14.24
CA ARG A 3 -52.69 -2.43 -15.28
C ARG A 3 -51.79 -1.20 -15.56
N SER A 4 -50.48 -1.27 -15.79
CA SER A 4 -49.64 -2.36 -16.33
C SER A 4 -48.18 -1.86 -16.45
N ASP A 5 -47.26 -2.80 -16.24
CA ASP A 5 -46.00 -3.01 -16.99
C ASP A 5 -44.88 -1.96 -16.95
N ILE A 6 -43.83 -2.25 -16.16
CA ILE A 6 -42.45 -1.99 -16.60
C ILE A 6 -41.67 -3.30 -16.54
N ARG A 7 -41.24 -3.72 -17.73
CA ARG A 7 -40.54 -4.96 -18.04
C ARG A 7 -39.06 -4.85 -17.70
N LEU A 8 -38.52 -5.97 -17.22
CA LEU A 8 -37.15 -6.47 -17.31
C LEU A 8 -36.07 -5.51 -17.86
N LEU A 9 -35.10 -5.20 -16.99
CA LEU A 9 -33.70 -5.10 -17.37
C LEU A 9 -32.98 -6.27 -16.69
N ALA A 10 -32.71 -7.31 -17.47
CA ALA A 10 -31.88 -8.42 -17.04
C ALA A 10 -30.45 -7.89 -16.91
N LEU A 11 -30.05 -7.53 -15.68
CA LEU A 11 -28.65 -7.33 -15.35
C LEU A 11 -28.02 -8.72 -15.29
N SER A 12 -27.32 -9.09 -16.36
CA SER A 12 -26.45 -10.26 -16.37
C SER A 12 -25.34 -10.03 -15.33
N VAL A 13 -25.57 -10.50 -14.11
CA VAL A 13 -24.52 -10.60 -13.09
C VAL A 13 -23.61 -11.73 -13.54
N THR A 14 -22.57 -11.39 -14.29
CA THR A 14 -21.42 -12.27 -14.46
C THR A 14 -20.79 -12.40 -13.08
N ALA A 15 -21.14 -13.46 -12.35
CA ALA A 15 -20.49 -13.81 -11.11
C ALA A 15 -19.01 -14.08 -11.41
N LEU A 16 -18.16 -13.10 -11.13
CA LEU A 16 -16.73 -13.32 -11.05
C LEU A 16 -16.53 -14.29 -9.90
N ALA A 17 -16.22 -15.55 -10.22
CA ALA A 17 -15.83 -16.53 -9.24
C ALA A 17 -14.51 -16.09 -8.62
N VAL A 18 -14.59 -15.33 -7.52
CA VAL A 18 -13.46 -15.08 -6.62
C VAL A 18 -13.20 -16.43 -5.95
N THR A 19 -12.30 -17.21 -6.54
CA THR A 19 -11.71 -18.34 -5.84
C THR A 19 -10.91 -17.74 -4.69
N PHE A 20 -11.22 -18.13 -3.45
CA PHE A 20 -10.38 -17.82 -2.28
C PHE A 20 -9.08 -18.62 -2.39
N ALA A 21 -8.23 -18.27 -3.35
CA ALA A 21 -6.83 -18.64 -3.29
C ALA A 21 -6.23 -17.93 -2.06
N PRO A 22 -5.34 -18.58 -1.30
CA PRO A 22 -4.55 -17.85 -0.32
C PRO A 22 -3.85 -16.71 -1.06
N GLY A 23 -4.26 -15.47 -0.76
CA GLY A 23 -3.58 -14.29 -1.28
C GLY A 23 -2.13 -14.26 -0.81
N PRO A 24 -1.29 -13.36 -1.35
CA PRO A 24 0.10 -13.32 -0.95
C PRO A 24 0.19 -13.15 0.56
N SER A 25 1.13 -13.87 1.17
CA SER A 25 1.33 -13.89 2.62
C SER A 25 1.60 -12.49 3.19
N SER A 26 2.17 -11.59 2.36
CA SER A 26 2.35 -10.17 2.65
C SER A 26 1.03 -9.40 2.80
N ALA A 27 -0.03 -9.78 2.09
CA ALA A 27 -1.36 -9.15 2.20
C ALA A 27 -2.09 -9.50 3.51
N PHE A 28 -1.70 -10.61 4.16
CA PHE A 28 -2.30 -11.09 5.41
C PHE A 28 -1.40 -10.95 6.64
N ALA A 29 -0.24 -10.28 6.52
CA ALA A 29 0.78 -10.19 7.56
C ALA A 29 1.14 -11.58 8.16
N GLN A 30 1.22 -12.59 7.31
CA GLN A 30 1.49 -13.96 7.72
C GLN A 30 2.99 -14.21 7.80
N ALA A 31 3.41 -14.89 8.86
CA ALA A 31 4.80 -15.31 9.00
C ALA A 31 5.12 -16.53 8.10
N TRP A 32 4.16 -17.16 7.44
CA TRP A 32 4.37 -18.43 6.76
C TRP A 32 4.61 -18.18 5.27
N VAL A 33 5.44 -19.00 4.66
CA VAL A 33 5.71 -18.95 3.22
C VAL A 33 4.77 -19.94 2.53
N ASN A 34 4.15 -19.49 1.45
CA ASN A 34 3.28 -20.32 0.63
C ASN A 34 4.04 -21.52 0.03
N PRO A 35 3.34 -22.58 -0.43
CA PRO A 35 3.96 -23.71 -1.10
C PRO A 35 4.85 -23.34 -2.29
N LYS A 36 5.89 -24.14 -2.52
CA LYS A 36 6.80 -23.98 -3.65
C LYS A 36 6.05 -23.99 -4.99
N GLY A 37 6.43 -23.04 -5.85
CA GLY A 37 5.87 -22.87 -7.19
C GLY A 37 4.67 -21.92 -7.23
N GLU A 38 4.16 -21.47 -6.08
CA GLU A 38 3.05 -20.52 -6.06
C GLU A 38 3.47 -19.12 -6.49
N LEU A 39 2.58 -18.48 -7.25
CA LEU A 39 2.65 -17.09 -7.67
C LEU A 39 1.39 -16.39 -7.17
N SER A 40 1.57 -15.32 -6.40
CA SER A 40 0.47 -14.55 -5.83
C SER A 40 0.57 -13.09 -6.28
N LEU A 41 -0.59 -12.47 -6.49
CA LEU A 41 -0.72 -11.06 -6.84
C LEU A 41 -1.65 -10.39 -5.84
N ALA A 42 -1.30 -9.18 -5.41
CA ALA A 42 -2.16 -8.34 -4.58
C ALA A 42 -2.15 -6.90 -5.06
N LEU A 43 -3.32 -6.28 -4.99
CA LEU A 43 -3.48 -4.84 -5.09
C LEU A 43 -3.99 -4.34 -3.74
N ARG A 44 -3.22 -3.46 -3.11
CA ARG A 44 -3.63 -2.72 -1.91
C ARG A 44 -3.89 -1.28 -2.30
N SER A 45 -4.95 -0.71 -1.77
CA SER A 45 -5.27 0.72 -1.86
C SER A 45 -5.74 1.19 -0.49
N ASP A 46 -5.14 2.25 0.02
CA ASP A 46 -5.54 2.90 1.26
C ASP A 46 -5.73 4.40 1.07
N PHE A 47 -6.64 4.97 1.86
CA PHE A 47 -6.87 6.41 1.90
C PHE A 47 -6.46 6.95 3.26
N GLN A 48 -5.58 7.93 3.26
CA GLN A 48 -5.05 8.60 4.44
C GLN A 48 -5.43 10.07 4.43
N THR A 49 -5.74 10.60 5.61
CA THR A 49 -5.87 12.04 5.83
C THR A 49 -4.95 12.47 6.96
N SER A 50 -4.40 13.67 6.86
CA SER A 50 -3.64 14.33 7.92
C SER A 50 -4.07 15.78 8.04
N GLN A 51 -3.93 16.33 9.24
CA GLN A 51 -4.15 17.75 9.54
C GLN A 51 -2.86 18.45 10.00
N GLY A 52 -1.72 17.76 9.89
CA GLY A 52 -0.44 18.29 10.29
C GLY A 52 0.74 17.46 9.82
N VAL A 53 1.92 18.08 9.90
CA VAL A 53 3.20 17.47 9.53
C VAL A 53 4.19 17.72 10.66
N TYR A 54 5.00 16.72 10.98
CA TYR A 54 6.07 16.87 11.96
C TYR A 54 7.40 17.15 11.27
N HIS A 55 8.01 18.29 11.60
CA HIS A 55 9.36 18.65 11.16
C HIS A 55 10.04 19.47 12.26
N GLU A 56 10.87 18.82 13.09
CA GLU A 56 11.44 19.33 14.36
C GLU A 56 10.40 19.68 15.45
N LYS A 57 9.22 20.16 15.04
CA LYS A 57 8.00 20.37 15.83
C LYS A 57 6.79 20.00 14.99
N LEU A 58 5.64 19.84 15.63
CA LEU A 58 4.36 19.60 14.94
C LEU A 58 3.84 20.91 14.34
N TYR A 59 3.56 20.90 13.04
CA TYR A 59 2.83 21.95 12.34
C TYR A 59 1.41 21.48 12.07
N THR A 60 0.43 22.16 12.62
CA THR A 60 -1.00 21.86 12.46
C THR A 60 -1.65 22.79 11.43
N GLY A 61 -2.80 22.40 10.89
CA GLY A 61 -3.51 23.18 9.87
C GLY A 61 -2.95 22.94 8.47
N VAL A 62 -2.33 21.78 8.26
CA VAL A 62 -1.80 21.33 6.97
C VAL A 62 -2.65 20.14 6.51
N PRO A 63 -3.85 20.38 5.93
CA PRO A 63 -4.72 19.30 5.51
C PRO A 63 -4.16 18.63 4.26
N VAL A 64 -3.80 17.36 4.40
CA VAL A 64 -3.29 16.51 3.32
C VAL A 64 -4.16 15.27 3.22
N GLU A 65 -4.48 14.88 2.00
CA GLU A 65 -5.16 13.62 1.70
C GLU A 65 -4.28 12.83 0.73
N ALA A 66 -4.19 11.53 0.94
CA ALA A 66 -3.40 10.65 0.11
C ALA A 66 -4.18 9.36 -0.19
N PHE A 67 -4.14 8.92 -1.43
CA PHE A 67 -4.34 7.53 -1.78
C PHE A 67 -2.96 6.88 -1.89
N ASN A 68 -2.75 5.74 -1.25
CA ASN A 68 -1.55 4.94 -1.42
C ASN A 68 -1.94 3.60 -2.02
N ASP A 69 -1.35 3.29 -3.17
CA ASP A 69 -1.60 2.09 -3.94
C ASP A 69 -0.33 1.25 -4.02
N ALA A 70 -0.47 -0.06 -3.89
CA ALA A 70 0.64 -1.00 -4.01
C ALA A 70 0.21 -2.23 -4.80
N LEU A 71 0.92 -2.49 -5.90
CA LEU A 71 0.79 -3.73 -6.67
C LEU A 71 1.96 -4.65 -6.31
N SER A 72 1.66 -5.77 -5.68
CA SER A 72 2.64 -6.74 -5.21
C SER A 72 2.54 -8.05 -5.97
N VAL A 73 3.70 -8.62 -6.29
CA VAL A 73 3.86 -9.99 -6.77
C VAL A 73 4.74 -10.75 -5.79
N GLU A 74 4.35 -11.99 -5.49
CA GLU A 74 5.11 -12.92 -4.65
C GLU A 74 5.31 -14.22 -5.41
N TYR A 75 6.53 -14.74 -5.44
CA TYR A 75 6.86 -16.02 -6.03
C TYR A 75 7.67 -16.89 -5.06
N ILE A 76 7.32 -18.17 -4.98
CA ILE A 76 7.97 -19.15 -4.10
C ILE A 76 8.87 -20.10 -4.91
N PRO A 77 10.14 -19.76 -5.19
CA PRO A 77 11.02 -20.61 -6.00
C PRO A 77 11.44 -21.91 -5.33
N LEU A 78 11.54 -21.91 -3.99
CA LEU A 78 12.04 -23.03 -3.19
C LEU A 78 11.15 -23.20 -1.95
N ASP A 79 11.19 -24.38 -1.35
CA ASP A 79 10.53 -24.60 -0.07
C ASP A 79 11.07 -23.58 0.96
N HIS A 80 10.15 -22.92 1.68
CA HIS A 80 10.43 -21.91 2.69
C HIS A 80 11.04 -20.59 2.21
N LEU A 81 11.29 -20.39 0.92
CA LEU A 81 11.81 -19.12 0.38
C LEU A 81 10.75 -18.41 -0.46
N SER A 82 10.36 -17.21 -0.03
CA SER A 82 9.51 -16.29 -0.78
C SER A 82 10.34 -15.13 -1.31
N LEU A 83 10.09 -14.76 -2.56
CA LEU A 83 10.62 -13.55 -3.20
C LEU A 83 9.45 -12.66 -3.57
N GLY A 84 9.53 -11.38 -3.20
CA GLY A 84 8.50 -10.40 -3.49
C GLY A 84 9.04 -9.21 -4.27
N ALA A 85 8.14 -8.59 -5.03
CA ALA A 85 8.34 -7.28 -5.62
C ALA A 85 7.04 -6.47 -5.51
N THR A 86 7.15 -5.20 -5.14
CA THR A 86 6.01 -4.30 -4.95
C THR A 86 6.26 -2.97 -5.65
N LEU A 87 5.33 -2.60 -6.53
CA LEU A 87 5.28 -1.30 -7.16
C LEU A 87 4.37 -0.39 -6.36
N ASN A 88 4.91 0.70 -5.82
CA ASN A 88 4.15 1.68 -5.04
C ASN A 88 3.77 2.88 -5.90
N GLY A 89 2.58 3.41 -5.66
CA GLY A 89 2.16 4.68 -6.19
C GLY A 89 1.27 5.41 -5.20
N ASN A 90 1.13 6.71 -5.37
CA ASN A 90 0.26 7.51 -4.54
C ASN A 90 -0.36 8.67 -5.32
N GLY A 91 -1.52 9.11 -4.82
CA GLY A 91 -2.19 10.33 -5.23
C GLY A 91 -2.31 11.24 -4.03
N ILE A 92 -1.58 12.35 -3.99
CA ILE A 92 -1.55 13.24 -2.82
C ILE A 92 -2.12 14.60 -3.18
N ARG A 93 -2.91 15.16 -2.26
CA ARG A 93 -3.49 16.49 -2.34
C ARG A 93 -3.25 17.26 -1.06
N TYR A 94 -2.70 18.46 -1.18
CA TYR A 94 -2.75 19.49 -0.14
C TYR A 94 -3.93 20.42 -0.41
N SER A 95 -4.82 20.58 0.58
CA SER A 95 -6.02 21.43 0.47
C SER A 95 -5.98 22.64 1.40
N GLY A 96 -4.82 22.95 1.97
CA GLY A 96 -4.67 24.07 2.87
C GLY A 96 -4.64 25.41 2.14
N PRO A 97 -4.68 26.52 2.88
CA PRO A 97 -4.77 27.84 2.27
C PRO A 97 -3.51 28.20 1.48
N ALA A 98 -3.72 28.67 0.24
CA ALA A 98 -2.64 29.06 -0.67
C ALA A 98 -2.02 30.43 -0.34
N ASN A 99 -2.79 31.36 0.26
CA ASN A 99 -2.32 32.67 0.69
C ASN A 99 -3.29 33.30 1.70
N ILE A 100 -2.84 33.55 2.93
CA ILE A 100 -3.58 34.38 3.91
C ILE A 100 -2.61 35.43 4.48
N PRO A 101 -2.68 36.69 4.00
CA PRO A 101 -1.82 37.77 4.46
C PRO A 101 -1.92 37.99 5.97
N GLY A 102 -0.78 38.06 6.66
CA GLY A 102 -0.71 38.34 8.10
C GLY A 102 -1.08 37.17 9.02
N SER A 103 -1.33 35.97 8.48
CA SER A 103 -1.58 34.78 9.30
C SER A 103 -0.31 33.97 9.54
N GLY A 104 -0.24 33.26 10.67
CA GLY A 104 0.80 32.26 10.96
C GLY A 104 0.55 30.90 10.29
N VAL A 105 -0.33 30.85 9.28
CA VAL A 105 -0.67 29.61 8.58
C VAL A 105 0.46 29.24 7.62
N GLN A 106 0.86 27.97 7.62
CA GLN A 106 1.87 27.51 6.67
C GLN A 106 1.28 27.46 5.26
N LEU A 107 1.96 28.11 4.32
CA LEU A 107 1.53 28.25 2.93
C LEU A 107 2.02 27.08 2.09
N ALA A 108 1.37 26.89 0.93
CA ALA A 108 1.83 26.01 -0.14
C ALA A 108 3.35 26.11 -0.33
N HIS A 109 4.02 24.96 -0.30
CA HIS A 109 5.46 24.82 -0.20
C HIS A 109 6.07 24.10 -1.43
N GLY A 110 5.26 23.84 -2.46
CA GLY A 110 5.69 23.20 -3.70
C GLY A 110 4.72 23.41 -4.86
N PRO A 111 5.12 23.09 -6.10
CA PRO A 111 4.28 23.25 -7.29
C PRO A 111 3.03 22.34 -7.27
N GLN A 112 3.05 21.25 -6.50
CA GLN A 112 1.93 20.32 -6.34
C GLN A 112 0.94 20.73 -5.23
N ASP A 113 1.23 21.80 -4.47
CA ASP A 113 0.35 22.32 -3.41
C ASP A 113 -0.73 23.25 -4.00
N ASP A 114 -1.42 22.80 -5.05
CA ASP A 114 -2.36 23.58 -5.86
C ASP A 114 -3.85 23.25 -5.58
N GLY A 115 -4.12 22.39 -4.61
CA GLY A 115 -5.47 21.94 -4.28
C GLY A 115 -5.98 20.76 -5.10
N SER A 116 -5.16 20.19 -6.00
CA SER A 116 -5.50 19.01 -6.80
C SER A 116 -4.77 17.76 -6.31
N PHE A 117 -5.25 16.59 -6.73
CA PHE A 117 -4.51 15.34 -6.53
C PHE A 117 -3.42 15.20 -7.59
N HIS A 118 -2.19 14.94 -7.16
CA HIS A 118 -1.05 14.63 -8.00
C HIS A 118 -0.68 13.16 -7.83
N TRP A 119 -0.72 12.41 -8.93
CA TRP A 119 -0.51 10.96 -8.93
C TRP A 119 0.87 10.60 -9.44
N ASN A 120 1.57 9.72 -8.74
CA ASN A 120 2.89 9.24 -9.11
C ASN A 120 3.03 7.75 -8.82
N VAL A 121 3.74 7.03 -9.69
CA VAL A 121 4.34 5.75 -9.35
C VAL A 121 5.69 6.08 -8.72
N THR A 122 5.91 5.72 -7.46
CA THR A 122 7.06 6.22 -6.70
C THR A 122 8.22 5.24 -6.71
N ASP A 123 8.03 4.12 -6.02
CA ASP A 123 9.12 3.26 -5.59
C ASP A 123 8.86 1.80 -5.92
N LEU A 124 9.93 1.11 -6.31
CA LEU A 124 9.96 -0.35 -6.39
C LEU A 124 10.59 -0.89 -5.11
N GLU A 125 9.88 -1.80 -4.45
CA GLU A 125 10.39 -2.58 -3.34
C GLU A 125 10.58 -4.03 -3.78
N ILE A 126 11.67 -4.66 -3.36
CA ILE A 126 11.92 -6.08 -3.48
C ILE A 126 12.19 -6.67 -2.10
N ASP A 127 11.68 -7.86 -1.83
CA ASP A 127 11.88 -8.55 -0.56
C ASP A 127 12.21 -10.03 -0.74
N ALA A 128 12.91 -10.57 0.24
CA ALA A 128 13.16 -12.00 0.37
C ALA A 128 12.83 -12.43 1.79
N ARG A 129 12.03 -13.49 1.92
CA ARG A 129 11.55 -14.05 3.19
C ARG A 129 11.91 -15.51 3.27
N TYR A 130 12.54 -15.91 4.36
CA TYR A 130 12.93 -17.31 4.58
C TYR A 130 12.28 -17.86 5.85
N GLN A 131 11.37 -18.83 5.72
CA GLN A 131 10.74 -19.49 6.85
C GLN A 131 11.74 -20.45 7.51
N ALA A 132 12.49 -19.92 8.47
CA ALA A 132 13.59 -20.61 9.14
C ALA A 132 13.12 -21.68 10.14
N PHE A 133 11.91 -21.53 10.68
CA PHE A 133 11.33 -22.48 11.61
C PHE A 133 9.84 -22.67 11.34
N ASP A 134 9.42 -23.94 11.30
CA ASP A 134 8.04 -24.37 11.06
C ASP A 134 7.62 -25.35 12.15
N GLY A 135 6.73 -24.91 13.04
CA GLY A 135 6.30 -25.66 14.21
C GLY A 135 5.18 -24.96 14.98
N ALA A 136 5.15 -25.10 16.31
CA ALA A 136 4.16 -24.39 17.15
C ALA A 136 4.23 -22.86 17.01
N VAL A 137 5.38 -22.36 16.57
CA VAL A 137 5.63 -20.97 16.19
C VAL A 137 6.34 -21.02 14.84
N THR A 138 6.10 -20.02 14.01
CA THR A 138 6.77 -19.82 12.71
C THR A 138 7.66 -18.59 12.82
N LEU A 139 8.91 -18.73 12.40
CA LEU A 139 9.91 -17.65 12.36
C LEU A 139 10.35 -17.42 10.92
N THR A 140 10.19 -16.18 10.45
CA THR A 140 10.53 -15.83 9.06
C THR A 140 11.30 -14.53 9.02
N PRO A 141 12.64 -14.57 9.06
CA PRO A 141 13.45 -13.41 8.72
C PRO A 141 13.12 -12.88 7.33
N VAL A 142 13.16 -11.55 7.21
CA VAL A 142 12.95 -10.82 5.96
C VAL A 142 14.09 -9.85 5.73
N ALA A 143 14.50 -9.73 4.49
CA ALA A 143 15.31 -8.61 4.01
C ALA A 143 14.55 -7.92 2.87
N HIS A 144 14.60 -6.59 2.82
CA HIS A 144 13.94 -5.81 1.79
C HIS A 144 14.81 -4.65 1.34
N PHE A 145 14.55 -4.20 0.12
CA PHE A 145 15.20 -3.07 -0.49
C PHE A 145 14.19 -2.28 -1.32
N ARG A 146 14.19 -0.96 -1.16
CA ARG A 146 13.33 -0.02 -1.87
C ARG A 146 14.16 1.00 -2.62
N THR A 147 13.77 1.30 -3.85
CA THR A 147 14.41 2.31 -4.68
C THR A 147 13.36 3.15 -5.41
N PRO A 148 13.57 4.46 -5.56
CA PRO A 148 12.75 5.27 -6.44
C PRO A 148 12.95 4.81 -7.88
N ILE A 149 11.87 4.79 -8.66
CA ILE A 149 11.88 4.37 -10.06
C ILE A 149 11.36 5.42 -11.03
N THR A 150 10.81 6.52 -10.52
CA THR A 150 10.44 7.70 -11.32
C THR A 150 10.98 8.97 -10.68
N GLY A 151 11.00 10.06 -11.47
CA GLY A 151 11.23 11.40 -10.95
C GLY A 151 9.89 11.99 -10.52
N TYR A 152 9.62 11.99 -9.22
CA TYR A 152 8.42 12.58 -8.62
C TYR A 152 8.79 13.83 -7.80
N GLU A 153 7.80 14.67 -7.50
CA GLU A 153 8.03 15.86 -6.66
C GLU A 153 8.35 15.43 -5.22
N GLU A 154 9.41 16.01 -4.66
CA GLU A 154 9.91 15.75 -3.31
C GLU A 154 9.71 16.94 -2.38
N LYS A 155 9.24 18.09 -2.91
CA LYS A 155 9.03 19.31 -2.14
C LYS A 155 7.58 19.77 -2.22
N GLY A 156 7.00 20.01 -1.05
CA GLY A 156 5.61 20.41 -0.89
C GLY A 156 4.90 19.48 0.09
N TYR A 157 3.69 19.87 0.50
CA TYR A 157 2.84 19.02 1.32
C TYR A 157 2.19 17.89 0.52
N ALA A 158 1.99 18.10 -0.79
CA ALA A 158 1.52 17.12 -1.74
C ALA A 158 2.67 16.35 -2.44
N ALA A 159 3.90 16.41 -1.91
CA ALA A 159 5.04 15.68 -2.48
C ALA A 159 4.90 14.16 -2.28
N ALA A 160 5.20 13.40 -3.33
CA ALA A 160 4.97 11.96 -3.39
C ALA A 160 5.94 11.14 -2.53
N GLY A 161 7.12 11.69 -2.20
CA GLY A 161 8.14 10.96 -1.46
C GLY A 161 9.41 11.78 -1.24
N SER A 162 10.54 11.08 -1.10
CA SER A 162 11.84 11.69 -0.77
C SER A 162 13.02 11.18 -1.61
N HIS A 163 12.77 10.41 -2.66
CA HIS A 163 13.79 9.82 -3.55
C HIS A 163 14.88 9.04 -2.82
N LEU A 164 14.44 8.35 -1.76
CA LEU A 164 15.32 7.65 -0.85
C LEU A 164 15.46 6.19 -1.28
N MET A 165 16.71 5.71 -1.28
CA MET A 165 17.01 4.28 -1.34
C MET A 165 17.07 3.72 0.08
N GLU A 166 16.30 2.69 0.36
CA GLU A 166 16.18 2.11 1.69
C GLU A 166 16.48 0.62 1.63
N GLY A 167 17.32 0.14 2.56
CA GLY A 167 17.53 -1.29 2.79
C GLY A 167 17.18 -1.61 4.23
N GLY A 168 16.56 -2.75 4.47
CA GLY A 168 16.17 -3.17 5.81
C GLY A 168 16.07 -4.66 5.97
N ALA A 169 15.96 -5.06 7.22
CA ALA A 169 15.74 -6.44 7.61
C ALA A 169 14.80 -6.50 8.81
N GLY A 170 14.10 -7.61 8.95
CA GLY A 170 13.10 -7.82 9.99
C GLY A 170 12.86 -9.29 10.27
N LEU A 171 11.87 -9.55 11.12
CA LEU A 171 11.48 -10.89 11.53
C LEU A 171 9.96 -10.95 11.70
N TYR A 172 9.31 -11.85 10.98
CA TYR A 172 7.92 -12.20 11.24
C TYR A 172 7.85 -13.34 12.26
N LEU A 173 6.94 -13.17 13.22
CA LEU A 173 6.60 -14.16 14.24
C LEU A 173 5.13 -14.51 14.08
N GLY A 174 4.83 -15.79 13.82
CA GLY A 174 3.45 -16.27 13.70
C GLY A 174 3.24 -17.52 14.54
N ARG A 175 1.99 -17.81 14.88
CA ARG A 175 1.60 -19.08 15.49
C ARG A 175 0.50 -19.70 14.63
N TYR A 176 0.69 -20.95 14.23
CA TYR A 176 -0.38 -21.74 13.60
C TYR A 176 -1.52 -21.94 14.61
N GLY A 177 -2.76 -21.74 14.15
CA GLY A 177 -3.96 -21.97 14.95
C GLY A 177 -3.91 -23.32 15.65
N LEU A 178 -4.28 -23.35 16.92
CA LEU A 178 -4.41 -24.56 17.74
C LEU A 178 -5.09 -25.65 16.92
N GLY A 179 -4.38 -26.73 16.61
CA GLY A 179 -4.88 -27.82 15.78
C GLY A 179 -6.29 -28.26 16.19
N LEU A 180 -7.27 -27.87 15.39
CA LEU A 180 -8.52 -28.59 15.30
C LEU A 180 -8.43 -29.36 13.98
N ALA A 181 -8.14 -30.65 14.16
CA ALA A 181 -8.26 -31.69 13.16
C ALA A 181 -9.69 -31.81 12.64
#